data_AF-A0AAU7C5S9-F1
#
_entry.id   AF-A0AAU7C5S9-F1
#
_cell.length_a   1.000
_cell.length_b   1.000
_cell.length_c   1.000
_cell.angle_alpha   90.00
_cell.angle_beta   90.00
_cell.angle_gamma   90.00
#
_symmetry.space_group_name_H-M   'P 1'
#
loop_
_entity.id
_entity.type
_entity.pdbx_description
1 polymer ?
#
loop_
_entity_poly.entity_id
_entity_poly.type
_entity_poly.pdbx_seq_one_letter_code
_entity_poly.pdbx_strand_id
1 'polypeptide(L)'
;MPYVLMYQARSKQRWYWTIDQKFTSKKNHEFVIWESLTGLYHDFDNLKQDYPTRFRFKRSDSFFAFDLQDRETLPLATIAEKYPEVQESSARYVITVMRNSEMYYFRKSTKKFEQTDAKASVWQELAAPVELAQKMAKSKTIWAHNKKCDPETLRIFDLASDEFVWEPSKENLVTEPSYVPLFQTIEKRIDAHLQNRSRISTDAAVRHNTPTIDCDLCEMLAAVGVLVQGLAKKTAVDRLLNAYEKSILQDFLHTIELTDLDQLDQSAFLAAFQASRLERRKVKDLSIFLTALAESFDVKKFLNILQSNPSYGNSYSFKDKETADKISSLIRK
;
A
#
# COMPACT_ATOMS: atom_id res chain seq x y z
N MET A 1 -37.71 -18.37 -3.00
CA MET A 1 -37.92 -17.39 -4.09
C MET A 1 -36.69 -17.42 -4.98
N PRO A 2 -36.77 -18.01 -6.17
CA PRO A 2 -35.60 -18.39 -6.94
C PRO A 2 -35.02 -17.22 -7.76
N TYR A 3 -33.78 -16.84 -7.45
CA TYR A 3 -33.00 -15.81 -8.15
C TYR A 3 -31.85 -16.44 -8.91
N VAL A 4 -31.45 -15.78 -10.00
CA VAL A 4 -30.23 -16.14 -10.75
C VAL A 4 -29.37 -14.91 -11.01
N LEU A 5 -28.06 -15.13 -11.11
CA LEU A 5 -27.09 -14.06 -11.37
C LEU A 5 -26.98 -13.75 -12.87
N MET A 6 -27.06 -12.46 -13.21
CA MET A 6 -26.91 -11.92 -14.56
C MET A 6 -25.80 -10.88 -14.63
N TYR A 7 -25.20 -10.75 -15.82
CA TYR A 7 -24.19 -9.75 -16.15
C TYR A 7 -24.58 -8.98 -17.42
N GLN A 8 -24.46 -7.65 -17.37
CA GLN A 8 -24.69 -6.78 -18.52
C GLN A 8 -23.35 -6.26 -19.08
N ALA A 9 -23.07 -6.49 -20.36
CA ALA A 9 -21.81 -6.02 -20.96
C ALA A 9 -21.79 -4.52 -21.27
N ARG A 10 -20.58 -3.94 -21.41
CA ARG A 10 -20.29 -2.51 -21.59
C ARG A 10 -21.08 -1.80 -22.71
N SER A 11 -21.49 -2.51 -23.75
CA SER A 11 -22.32 -1.93 -24.82
C SER A 11 -23.79 -1.74 -24.43
N LYS A 12 -24.19 -2.11 -23.20
CA LYS A 12 -25.56 -2.10 -22.64
C LYS A 12 -26.61 -2.88 -23.45
N GLN A 13 -26.20 -3.57 -24.51
CA GLN A 13 -27.12 -4.25 -25.44
C GLN A 13 -27.16 -5.77 -25.28
N ARG A 14 -26.24 -6.38 -24.53
CA ARG A 14 -26.20 -7.83 -24.35
C ARG A 14 -26.17 -8.21 -22.87
N TRP A 15 -27.16 -9.02 -22.50
CA TRP A 15 -27.25 -9.71 -21.24
C TRP A 15 -26.61 -11.08 -21.37
N TYR A 16 -25.79 -11.41 -20.39
CA TYR A 16 -25.21 -12.73 -20.24
C TYR A 16 -25.71 -13.28 -18.91
N TRP A 17 -26.23 -14.50 -18.94
CA TRP A 17 -26.24 -15.28 -17.72
C TRP A 17 -24.78 -15.39 -17.29
N THR A 18 -24.46 -15.05 -16.03
CA THR A 18 -23.12 -15.39 -15.51
C THR A 18 -22.93 -16.91 -15.43
N ILE A 19 -23.99 -17.67 -15.73
CA ILE A 19 -24.06 -19.11 -15.72
C ILE A 19 -24.23 -19.60 -17.17
N ASP A 20 -23.17 -19.45 -17.96
CA ASP A 20 -22.95 -20.29 -19.12
C ASP A 20 -22.00 -21.44 -18.68
N GLN A 21 -22.61 -22.59 -18.45
CA GLN A 21 -22.11 -23.99 -18.39
C GLN A 21 -20.92 -24.42 -17.50
N LYS A 22 -20.17 -23.53 -16.81
CA LYS A 22 -18.90 -23.98 -16.16
C LYS A 22 -18.63 -23.43 -14.77
N PHE A 23 -19.62 -23.12 -13.95
CA PHE A 23 -19.36 -22.72 -12.54
C PHE A 23 -19.02 -23.91 -11.62
N THR A 24 -19.24 -25.14 -12.09
CA THR A 24 -18.88 -26.35 -11.37
C THR A 24 -18.11 -27.30 -12.30
N SER A 25 -17.22 -28.12 -11.75
CA SER A 25 -16.57 -29.22 -12.49
C SER A 25 -17.52 -30.41 -12.74
N LYS A 26 -18.80 -30.29 -12.36
CA LYS A 26 -19.79 -31.36 -12.48
C LYS A 26 -20.51 -31.26 -13.82
N LYS A 27 -20.52 -32.38 -14.54
CA LYS A 27 -20.93 -32.55 -15.94
C LYS A 27 -22.40 -32.26 -16.27
N ASN A 28 -23.21 -31.71 -15.37
CA ASN A 28 -24.63 -31.45 -15.63
C ASN A 28 -24.94 -29.96 -15.46
N HIS A 29 -25.38 -29.37 -16.56
CA HIS A 29 -25.68 -27.97 -16.80
C HIS A 29 -26.91 -27.48 -16.05
N GLU A 30 -26.80 -27.33 -14.74
CA GLU A 30 -27.85 -26.70 -13.94
C GLU A 30 -27.39 -25.31 -13.51
N PHE A 31 -28.24 -24.31 -13.79
CA PHE A 31 -28.07 -22.96 -13.31
C PHE A 31 -28.06 -22.98 -11.78
N VAL A 32 -27.16 -22.23 -11.15
CA VAL A 32 -27.24 -22.02 -9.70
C VAL A 32 -28.41 -21.10 -9.44
N ILE A 33 -29.41 -21.62 -8.73
CA ILE A 33 -30.61 -20.90 -8.32
C ILE A 33 -30.47 -20.63 -6.82
N TRP A 34 -30.64 -19.37 -6.43
CA TRP A 34 -30.69 -18.98 -5.02
C TRP A 34 -32.13 -18.88 -4.56
N GLU A 35 -32.48 -19.57 -3.47
CA GLU A 35 -33.83 -19.54 -2.90
C GLU A 35 -34.19 -18.22 -2.21
N SER A 36 -33.24 -17.29 -2.08
CA SER A 36 -33.52 -15.95 -1.58
C SER A 36 -32.56 -14.92 -2.17
N LEU A 37 -33.06 -13.70 -2.32
CA LEU A 37 -32.27 -12.56 -2.79
C LEU A 37 -31.11 -12.27 -1.84
N THR A 38 -31.37 -12.35 -0.52
CA THR A 38 -30.34 -12.20 0.53
C THR A 38 -29.25 -13.26 0.43
N GLY A 39 -29.61 -14.51 0.11
CA GLY A 39 -28.64 -15.59 -0.13
C GLY A 39 -27.73 -15.29 -1.32
N LEU A 40 -28.30 -14.81 -2.42
CA LEU A 40 -27.51 -14.37 -3.59
C LEU A 40 -26.58 -13.20 -3.24
N TYR A 41 -27.06 -12.20 -2.50
CA TYR A 41 -26.22 -11.07 -2.06
C TYR A 41 -25.04 -11.53 -1.20
N HIS A 42 -25.27 -12.44 -0.25
CA HIS A 42 -24.23 -12.95 0.64
C HIS A 42 -23.17 -13.76 -0.13
N ASP A 43 -23.61 -14.63 -1.04
CA ASP A 43 -22.71 -15.47 -1.81
C ASP A 43 -21.96 -14.69 -2.91
N PHE A 44 -22.49 -13.55 -3.36
CA PHE A 44 -21.91 -12.80 -4.47
C PHE A 44 -20.47 -12.34 -4.21
N ASP A 45 -20.16 -11.90 -2.99
CA ASP A 45 -18.81 -11.49 -2.63
C ASP A 45 -17.85 -12.69 -2.52
N ASN A 46 -18.33 -13.83 -2.02
CA ASN A 46 -17.56 -15.08 -2.01
C ASN A 46 -17.27 -15.57 -3.44
N LEU A 47 -18.24 -15.48 -4.35
CA LEU A 47 -18.06 -15.85 -5.76
C LEU A 47 -16.98 -15.01 -6.47
N LYS A 48 -16.85 -13.72 -6.14
CA LYS A 48 -15.78 -12.86 -6.68
C LYS A 48 -14.40 -13.33 -6.22
N GLN A 49 -14.29 -13.81 -4.98
CA GLN A 49 -13.04 -14.30 -4.39
C GLN A 49 -12.68 -15.69 -4.92
N ASP A 50 -13.66 -16.59 -5.03
CA ASP A 50 -13.45 -17.97 -5.48
C ASP A 50 -13.13 -18.07 -6.98
N TYR A 51 -13.64 -17.13 -7.79
CA TYR A 51 -13.49 -17.15 -9.25
C TYR A 51 -12.96 -15.83 -9.82
N PRO A 52 -11.78 -15.36 -9.37
CA PRO A 52 -11.31 -14.00 -9.67
C PRO A 52 -11.13 -13.76 -11.16
N THR A 53 -10.71 -14.76 -11.95
CA THR A 53 -10.55 -14.63 -13.40
C THR A 53 -11.86 -14.33 -14.15
N ARG A 54 -13.02 -14.69 -13.60
CA ARG A 54 -14.34 -14.45 -14.20
C ARG A 54 -14.93 -13.09 -13.88
N PHE A 55 -14.54 -12.52 -12.74
CA PHE A 55 -15.05 -11.25 -12.22
C PHE A 55 -14.06 -10.08 -12.41
N ARG A 56 -12.75 -10.35 -12.46
CA ARG A 56 -11.66 -9.33 -12.49
C ARG A 56 -11.79 -8.28 -13.59
N PHE A 57 -12.38 -8.63 -14.73
CA PHE A 57 -12.54 -7.71 -15.86
C PHE A 57 -13.98 -7.18 -16.03
N LYS A 58 -14.87 -7.45 -15.08
CA LYS A 58 -16.27 -7.04 -15.07
C LYS A 58 -16.48 -6.00 -13.97
N ARG A 59 -17.29 -4.97 -14.22
CA ARG A 59 -17.59 -3.94 -13.21
C ARG A 59 -18.62 -4.48 -12.22
N SER A 60 -18.44 -4.18 -10.94
CA SER A 60 -19.35 -4.60 -9.86
C SER A 60 -20.78 -4.09 -10.05
N ASP A 61 -20.94 -2.91 -10.66
CA ASP A 61 -22.23 -2.27 -10.99
C ASP A 61 -22.99 -2.94 -12.15
N SER A 62 -22.37 -3.90 -12.83
CA SER A 62 -22.90 -4.55 -14.03
C SER A 62 -23.48 -5.94 -13.76
N PHE A 63 -23.70 -6.29 -12.48
CA PHE A 63 -24.27 -7.55 -12.03
C PHE A 63 -25.66 -7.35 -11.41
N PHE A 64 -26.56 -8.27 -11.73
CA PHE A 64 -27.97 -8.18 -11.37
C PHE A 64 -28.47 -9.53 -10.85
N ALA A 65 -29.36 -9.49 -9.88
CA ALA A 65 -30.22 -10.61 -9.54
C ALA A 65 -31.42 -10.57 -10.47
N PHE A 66 -31.72 -11.67 -11.15
CA PHE A 66 -32.93 -11.82 -11.93
C PHE A 66 -33.91 -12.69 -11.18
N ASP A 67 -35.08 -12.13 -10.91
CA ASP A 67 -36.19 -12.83 -10.29
C ASP A 67 -36.88 -13.71 -11.33
N LEU A 68 -36.87 -15.03 -11.13
CA LEU A 68 -37.48 -15.96 -12.08
C LEU A 68 -39.01 -15.93 -12.07
N GLN A 69 -39.63 -15.42 -11.00
CA GLN A 69 -41.08 -15.35 -10.85
C GLN A 69 -41.63 -14.07 -11.48
N ASP A 70 -41.12 -12.92 -11.05
CA ASP A 70 -41.62 -11.61 -11.47
C ASP A 70 -40.91 -11.07 -12.73
N ARG A 71 -39.85 -11.77 -13.18
CA ARG A 71 -39.03 -11.42 -14.36
C ARG A 71 -38.40 -10.03 -14.29
N GLU A 72 -38.10 -9.59 -13.08
CA GLU A 72 -37.45 -8.31 -12.82
C GLU A 72 -35.95 -8.49 -12.57
N THR A 73 -35.18 -7.46 -12.91
CA THR A 73 -33.74 -7.38 -12.62
C THR A 73 -33.49 -6.40 -11.50
N LEU A 74 -32.84 -6.86 -10.43
CA LEU A 74 -32.44 -6.05 -9.29
C LEU A 74 -30.91 -5.86 -9.29
N PRO A 75 -30.38 -4.62 -9.21
CA PRO A 75 -28.95 -4.40 -9.17
C PRO A 75 -28.34 -4.98 -7.89
N LEU A 76 -27.25 -5.74 -8.03
CA LEU A 76 -26.56 -6.31 -6.87
C LEU A 76 -25.65 -5.29 -6.16
N ALA A 77 -25.43 -4.12 -6.76
CA ALA A 77 -24.57 -3.08 -6.22
C ALA A 77 -25.22 -2.21 -5.13
N THR A 78 -26.38 -2.59 -4.58
CA THR A 78 -27.14 -1.69 -3.71
C THR A 78 -27.82 -2.43 -2.54
N ILE A 79 -27.01 -2.91 -1.60
CA ILE A 79 -27.36 -2.86 -0.17
C ILE A 79 -26.19 -2.21 0.56
N ALA A 80 -26.14 -0.88 0.47
CA ALA A 80 -25.35 -0.04 1.35
C ALA A 80 -26.30 0.49 2.44
N GLU A 81 -26.58 -0.33 3.45
CA GLU A 81 -27.10 0.21 4.71
C GLU A 81 -25.96 0.33 5.72
N LYS A 82 -25.63 1.59 6.02
CA LYS A 82 -24.90 2.07 7.20
C LYS A 82 -23.44 1.60 7.36
N TYR A 83 -22.59 1.99 6.42
CA TYR A 83 -21.25 2.46 6.76
C TYR A 83 -21.02 3.77 5.99
N PRO A 84 -20.42 4.81 6.59
CA PRO A 84 -20.12 6.03 5.86
C PRO A 84 -19.20 5.65 4.70
N GLU A 85 -19.68 5.88 3.48
CA GLU A 85 -18.90 5.67 2.26
C GLU A 85 -17.58 6.41 2.39
N VAL A 86 -16.48 5.65 2.31
CA VAL A 86 -15.27 6.19 1.68
C VAL A 86 -15.69 6.40 0.24
N GLN A 87 -15.91 7.67 -0.13
CA GLN A 87 -16.05 8.05 -1.53
C GLN A 87 -14.84 7.49 -2.27
N GLU A 88 -15.02 6.43 -3.05
CA GLU A 88 -14.09 6.06 -4.11
C GLU A 88 -14.15 7.19 -5.14
N SER A 89 -13.38 8.23 -4.86
CA SER A 89 -12.77 9.10 -5.84
C SER A 89 -12.28 8.20 -6.96
N SER A 90 -12.96 8.23 -8.11
CA SER A 90 -12.49 7.52 -9.29
C SER A 90 -11.22 8.24 -9.74
N ALA A 91 -10.08 7.85 -9.16
CA ALA A 91 -8.81 8.51 -9.39
C ALA A 91 -8.54 8.58 -10.90
N ARG A 92 -8.24 9.79 -11.37
CA ARG A 92 -8.13 10.09 -12.80
C ARG A 92 -6.81 10.80 -13.01
N TYR A 93 -5.80 10.02 -13.38
CA TYR A 93 -4.44 10.51 -13.52
C TYR A 93 -4.22 11.08 -14.92
N VAL A 94 -3.54 12.22 -14.99
CA VAL A 94 -3.09 12.86 -16.23
C VAL A 94 -1.62 13.26 -16.11
N ILE A 95 -0.87 13.17 -17.21
CA ILE A 95 0.52 13.65 -17.26
C ILE A 95 0.49 15.12 -17.66
N THR A 96 1.16 15.96 -16.89
CA THR A 96 1.15 17.42 -17.07
C THR A 96 2.55 17.98 -17.21
N VAL A 97 2.65 19.15 -17.85
CA VAL A 97 3.88 19.95 -17.93
C VAL A 97 3.50 21.42 -17.90
N MET A 98 4.40 22.28 -17.42
CA MET A 98 4.22 23.72 -17.46
C MET A 98 4.80 24.32 -18.74
N ARG A 99 4.11 25.32 -19.26
CA ARG A 99 4.58 26.20 -20.34
C ARG A 99 4.09 27.62 -20.05
N ASN A 100 5.02 28.57 -19.92
CA ASN A 100 4.70 29.97 -19.58
C ASN A 100 3.79 30.11 -18.35
N SER A 101 4.07 29.33 -17.29
CA SER A 101 3.28 29.30 -16.05
C SER A 101 1.84 28.76 -16.18
N GLU A 102 1.48 28.17 -17.32
CA GLU A 102 0.22 27.46 -17.52
C GLU A 102 0.43 25.94 -17.61
N MET A 103 -0.56 25.17 -17.14
CA MET A 103 -0.54 23.72 -17.17
C MET A 103 -1.02 23.18 -18.51
N TYR A 104 -0.27 22.25 -19.09
CA TYR A 104 -0.61 21.53 -20.30
C TYR A 104 -0.66 20.03 -20.04
N TYR A 105 -1.59 19.35 -20.69
CA TYR A 105 -1.93 17.95 -20.48
C TYR A 105 -1.47 17.09 -21.65
N PHE A 106 -0.89 15.93 -21.35
CA PHE A 106 -0.36 15.04 -22.37
C PHE A 106 -1.45 14.24 -23.07
N ARG A 107 -1.36 14.19 -24.40
CA ARG A 107 -2.23 13.37 -25.25
C ARG A 107 -1.43 12.26 -25.94
N LYS A 108 -1.65 11.01 -25.53
CA LYS A 108 -0.93 9.83 -26.01
C LYS A 108 -1.07 9.61 -27.52
N SER A 109 -2.24 9.90 -28.10
CA SER A 109 -2.51 9.68 -29.53
C SER A 109 -1.67 10.59 -30.45
N THR A 110 -1.43 11.84 -30.02
CA THR A 110 -0.68 12.84 -30.80
C THR A 110 0.74 13.04 -30.29
N LYS A 111 1.07 12.51 -29.11
CA LYS A 111 2.35 12.71 -28.40
C LYS A 111 2.65 14.19 -28.12
N LYS A 112 1.61 15.01 -27.92
CA LYS A 112 1.70 16.45 -27.68
C LYS A 112 1.06 16.85 -26.36
N PHE A 113 1.50 17.98 -25.83
CA PHE A 113 0.89 18.65 -24.69
C PHE A 113 -0.11 19.71 -25.15
N GLU A 114 -1.34 19.65 -24.61
CA GLU A 114 -2.47 20.49 -24.98
C GLU A 114 -2.95 21.29 -23.75
N GLN A 115 -3.43 22.51 -23.94
CA GLN A 115 -3.81 23.42 -22.84
C GLN A 115 -5.10 23.00 -22.11
N THR A 116 -5.80 21.96 -22.59
CA THR A 116 -7.10 21.54 -22.06
C THR A 116 -7.07 20.07 -21.64
N ASP A 117 -7.60 19.78 -20.46
CA ASP A 117 -7.75 18.45 -19.87
C ASP A 117 -8.73 17.56 -20.65
N ALA A 118 -9.73 18.17 -21.31
CA ALA A 118 -10.71 17.47 -22.14
C ALA A 118 -10.10 16.64 -23.29
N LYS A 119 -8.86 16.97 -23.70
CA LYS A 119 -8.11 16.25 -24.75
C LYS A 119 -6.97 15.40 -24.17
N ALA A 120 -6.80 15.40 -22.86
CA ALA A 120 -5.78 14.64 -22.17
C ALA A 120 -6.04 13.14 -22.29
N SER A 121 -4.96 12.37 -22.27
CA SER A 121 -5.07 10.95 -21.95
C SER A 121 -5.26 10.82 -20.44
N VAL A 122 -6.33 10.13 -20.04
CA VAL A 122 -6.69 9.92 -18.63
C VAL A 122 -6.51 8.46 -18.30
N TRP A 123 -5.85 8.18 -17.19
CA TRP A 123 -5.61 6.84 -16.67
C TRP A 123 -6.38 6.62 -15.37
N GLN A 124 -6.89 5.40 -15.18
CA GLN A 124 -7.57 4.98 -13.95
C GLN A 124 -6.62 4.40 -12.91
N GLU A 125 -5.41 4.02 -13.32
CA GLU A 125 -4.36 3.46 -12.46
C GLU A 125 -3.07 4.27 -12.62
N LEU A 126 -2.37 4.52 -11.51
CA LEU A 126 -1.18 5.37 -11.48
C LEU A 126 0.06 4.73 -12.16
N ALA A 127 0.15 3.41 -12.20
CA ALA A 127 1.34 2.72 -12.68
C ALA A 127 1.66 3.01 -14.17
N ALA A 128 0.64 3.01 -15.03
CA ALA A 128 0.81 3.24 -16.46
C ALA A 128 1.28 4.67 -16.83
N PRO A 129 0.69 5.77 -16.30
CA PRO A 129 1.20 7.11 -16.56
C PRO A 129 2.57 7.34 -15.93
N VAL A 130 2.91 6.73 -14.78
CA VAL A 130 4.25 6.80 -14.19
C VAL A 130 5.32 6.22 -15.13
N GLU A 131 5.11 5.00 -15.64
CA GLU A 131 6.06 4.38 -16.56
C GLU A 131 6.26 5.23 -17.83
N LEU A 132 5.18 5.81 -18.34
CA LEU A 132 5.23 6.67 -19.51
C LEU A 132 5.96 7.99 -19.22
N ALA A 133 5.67 8.64 -18.09
CA ALA A 133 6.32 9.88 -17.69
C ALA A 133 7.83 9.68 -17.45
N GLN A 134 8.24 8.55 -16.86
CA GLN A 134 9.66 8.16 -16.73
C GLN A 134 10.35 8.02 -18.09
N LYS A 135 9.70 7.39 -19.06
CA LYS A 135 10.21 7.27 -20.44
C LYS A 135 10.29 8.64 -21.11
N MET A 136 9.31 9.53 -20.87
CA MET A 136 9.30 10.90 -21.39
C MET A 136 10.44 11.73 -20.84
N ALA A 137 10.69 11.70 -19.52
CA ALA A 137 11.78 12.43 -18.88
C ALA A 137 13.15 12.14 -19.52
N LYS A 138 13.38 10.89 -19.97
CA LYS A 138 14.64 10.45 -20.59
C LYS A 138 14.67 10.62 -22.12
N SER A 139 13.55 10.92 -22.78
CA SER A 139 13.42 10.88 -24.24
C SER A 139 13.66 12.24 -24.90
N LYS A 140 14.82 12.41 -25.56
CA LYS A 140 15.10 13.61 -26.38
C LYS A 140 14.08 13.81 -27.52
N THR A 141 13.55 12.73 -28.08
CA THR A 141 12.61 12.78 -29.22
C THR A 141 11.26 13.39 -28.86
N ILE A 142 10.75 13.14 -27.66
CA ILE A 142 9.46 13.68 -27.19
C ILE A 142 9.59 15.18 -26.94
N TRP A 143 10.69 15.62 -26.31
CA TRP A 143 10.95 17.04 -26.07
C TRP A 143 11.27 17.82 -27.35
N ALA A 144 11.88 17.18 -28.35
CA ALA A 144 12.07 17.79 -29.67
C ALA A 144 10.75 18.18 -30.36
N HIS A 145 9.66 17.44 -30.10
CA HIS A 145 8.32 17.75 -30.62
C HIS A 145 7.54 18.75 -29.73
N ASN A 146 8.00 19.00 -28.50
CA ASN A 146 7.33 19.81 -27.48
C ASN A 146 8.26 20.92 -26.94
N LYS A 147 9.07 21.56 -27.80
CA LYS A 147 10.15 22.51 -27.43
C LYS A 147 9.75 23.70 -26.56
N LYS A 148 8.45 24.01 -26.48
CA LYS A 148 7.92 25.13 -25.69
C LYS A 148 7.50 24.74 -24.27
N CYS A 149 7.54 23.45 -23.94
CA CYS A 149 7.21 22.93 -22.61
C CYS A 149 8.50 22.77 -21.81
N ASP A 150 8.45 23.01 -20.51
CA ASP A 150 9.59 22.85 -19.61
C ASP A 150 9.67 21.39 -19.09
N PRO A 151 10.65 20.58 -19.53
CA PRO A 151 10.78 19.19 -19.12
C PRO A 151 10.90 18.98 -17.60
N GLU A 152 11.46 19.94 -16.87
CA GLU A 152 11.67 19.87 -15.41
C GLU A 152 10.35 19.95 -14.62
N THR A 153 9.29 20.39 -15.29
CA THR A 153 7.95 20.53 -14.70
C THR A 153 7.01 19.37 -15.06
N LEU A 154 7.54 18.29 -15.66
CA LEU A 154 6.78 17.09 -15.95
C LEU A 154 6.28 16.49 -14.63
N ARG A 155 4.96 16.28 -14.48
CA ARG A 155 4.35 15.70 -13.27
C ARG A 155 3.15 14.84 -13.63
N ILE A 156 2.63 14.08 -12.66
CA ILE A 156 1.32 13.44 -12.79
C ILE A 156 0.37 14.10 -11.79
N PHE A 157 -0.78 14.51 -12.31
CA PHE A 157 -1.85 15.15 -11.56
C PHE A 157 -3.02 14.19 -11.42
N ASP A 158 -3.57 14.08 -10.22
CA ASP A 158 -4.83 13.37 -9.97
C ASP A 158 -5.99 14.35 -10.03
N LEU A 159 -6.82 14.23 -11.06
CA LEU A 159 -7.98 15.10 -11.29
C LEU A 159 -9.04 14.96 -10.21
N ALA A 160 -9.02 13.88 -9.42
CA ALA A 160 -10.05 13.64 -8.42
C ALA A 160 -9.66 14.18 -7.03
N SER A 161 -8.36 14.23 -6.70
CA SER A 161 -7.85 14.84 -5.48
C SER A 161 -7.29 16.25 -5.67
N ASP A 162 -7.17 16.72 -6.93
CA ASP A 162 -6.58 18.03 -7.30
C ASP A 162 -5.12 18.19 -6.84
N GLU A 163 -4.37 17.09 -6.81
CA GLU A 163 -2.99 17.05 -6.30
C GLU A 163 -1.99 16.41 -7.28
N PHE A 164 -0.72 16.81 -7.18
CA PHE A 164 0.38 16.15 -7.89
C PHE A 164 0.82 14.89 -7.16
N VAL A 165 0.66 13.74 -7.81
CA VAL A 165 0.95 12.41 -7.26
C VAL A 165 2.30 11.84 -7.70
N TRP A 166 2.98 12.45 -8.68
CA TRP A 166 4.31 12.04 -9.13
C TRP A 166 5.12 13.22 -9.69
N GLU A 167 6.44 13.22 -9.41
CA GLU A 167 7.43 14.18 -9.94
C GLU A 167 8.78 13.48 -10.22
N PRO A 168 9.50 13.84 -11.31
CA PRO A 168 10.77 13.22 -11.71
C PRO A 168 11.85 13.29 -10.63
N SER A 169 11.92 14.41 -9.90
CA SER A 169 12.96 14.69 -8.90
C SER A 169 12.77 13.91 -7.59
N LYS A 170 11.60 13.29 -7.36
CA LYS A 170 11.30 12.51 -6.14
C LYS A 170 11.69 11.03 -6.26
N GLU A 171 12.15 10.54 -7.42
CA GLU A 171 12.55 9.13 -7.55
C GLU A 171 13.81 8.74 -6.78
N ASN A 172 14.68 9.71 -6.47
CA ASN A 172 15.89 9.49 -5.67
C ASN A 172 15.73 9.82 -4.18
N LEU A 173 14.59 10.39 -3.78
CA LEU A 173 14.29 10.64 -2.37
C LEU A 173 13.33 9.55 -1.90
N VAL A 174 13.90 8.48 -1.34
CA VAL A 174 13.17 7.67 -0.35
C VAL A 174 12.81 8.65 0.77
N THR A 175 11.63 9.25 0.67
CA THR A 175 11.11 10.11 1.72
C THR A 175 10.82 9.16 2.87
N GLU A 176 11.50 9.35 4.00
CA GLU A 176 11.23 8.54 5.17
C GLU A 176 9.72 8.59 5.45
N PRO A 177 9.06 7.44 5.61
CA PRO A 177 7.66 7.42 5.92
C PRO A 177 7.40 8.20 7.20
N SER A 178 6.26 8.90 7.24
CA SER A 178 5.93 9.90 8.26
C SER A 178 6.00 9.41 9.72
N TYR A 179 6.07 8.09 9.94
CA TYR A 179 6.18 7.48 11.25
C TYR A 179 7.62 7.43 11.81
N VAL A 180 8.67 7.53 10.99
CA VAL A 180 10.07 7.48 11.47
C VAL A 180 10.40 8.70 12.33
N PRO A 181 10.09 9.95 11.92
CA PRO A 181 10.31 11.13 12.77
C PRO A 181 9.45 11.10 14.05
N LEU A 182 8.24 10.53 13.98
CA LEU A 182 7.37 10.36 15.13
C LEU A 182 7.99 9.40 16.16
N PHE A 183 8.54 8.26 15.72
CA PHE A 183 9.24 7.33 16.59
C PHE A 183 10.43 7.99 17.29
N GLN A 184 11.29 8.71 16.55
CA GLN A 184 12.44 9.43 17.12
C GLN A 184 12.01 10.47 18.18
N THR A 185 10.87 11.12 17.97
CA THR A 185 10.31 12.08 18.94
C THR A 185 9.86 11.38 20.22
N ILE A 186 9.20 10.22 20.09
CA ILE A 186 8.75 9.41 21.22
C ILE A 186 9.94 8.85 21.99
N GLU A 187 10.94 8.31 21.29
CA GLU A 187 12.18 7.77 21.85
C GLU A 187 12.88 8.83 22.72
N LYS A 188 13.15 10.02 22.15
CA LYS A 188 13.74 11.13 22.91
C LYS A 188 12.94 11.54 24.13
N ARG A 189 11.60 11.52 24.03
CA ARG A 189 10.72 11.88 25.15
C ARG A 189 10.78 10.84 26.27
N ILE A 190 10.84 9.55 25.93
CA ILE A 190 10.97 8.47 26.91
C ILE A 190 12.35 8.52 27.56
N ASP A 191 13.42 8.69 26.78
CA ASP A 191 14.78 8.85 27.31
C ASP A 191 14.88 10.04 28.27
N ALA A 192 14.34 11.20 27.90
CA ALA A 192 14.31 12.38 28.76
C ALA A 192 13.49 12.17 30.04
N HIS A 193 12.42 11.36 29.98
CA HIS A 193 11.66 10.97 31.17
C HIS A 193 12.48 10.07 32.09
N LEU A 194 13.16 9.06 31.54
CA LEU A 194 14.01 8.14 32.30
C LEU A 194 15.21 8.85 32.94
N GLN A 195 15.70 9.94 32.35
CA GLN A 195 16.81 10.73 32.88
C GLN A 195 16.40 11.78 33.96
N ASN A 196 15.12 12.17 34.05
CA ASN A 196 14.65 13.18 35.01
C ASN A 196 14.42 12.59 36.42
N ARG A 197 15.22 13.03 37.42
CA ARG A 197 15.08 12.60 38.82
C ARG A 197 14.21 13.54 39.68
N SER A 198 13.20 12.94 40.34
CA SER A 198 12.39 13.37 41.52
C SER A 198 11.25 14.40 41.37
N ARG A 199 9.99 13.94 41.48
CA ARG A 199 8.75 14.74 41.67
C ARG A 199 7.76 14.00 42.57
N ILE A 200 7.93 14.04 43.90
CA ILE A 200 7.30 13.11 44.86
C ILE A 200 6.41 13.84 45.88
N SER A 201 5.21 13.32 46.23
CA SER A 201 4.26 13.81 47.27
C SER A 201 3.64 12.64 48.08
N THR A 202 3.48 12.71 49.41
CA THR A 202 3.18 11.57 50.35
C THR A 202 1.74 11.36 50.82
N ASP A 203 0.80 12.21 50.45
CA ASP A 203 -0.39 12.41 51.29
C ASP A 203 -1.49 11.31 51.18
N ALA A 204 -1.36 10.31 50.30
CA ALA A 204 -2.46 9.42 49.88
C ALA A 204 -2.22 7.88 50.01
N ALA A 205 -1.38 7.43 50.94
CA ALA A 205 -0.63 6.16 50.80
C ALA A 205 -1.06 4.92 51.69
N VAL A 206 -0.96 3.65 51.21
CA VAL A 206 -1.40 2.29 51.70
C VAL A 206 -0.52 1.04 51.24
N ARG A 207 -0.25 0.01 52.08
CA ARG A 207 0.73 -1.12 51.84
C ARG A 207 0.37 -2.24 50.83
N HIS A 208 1.35 -2.72 50.03
CA HIS A 208 1.21 -3.78 49.00
C HIS A 208 2.45 -4.70 48.79
N ASN A 209 2.25 -5.98 48.41
CA ASN A 209 3.29 -6.96 48.00
C ASN A 209 3.27 -7.19 46.46
N THR A 210 4.40 -7.05 45.74
CA THR A 210 4.45 -7.10 44.25
C THR A 210 5.54 -8.01 43.65
N PRO A 211 5.30 -8.64 42.47
CA PRO A 211 6.26 -9.50 41.76
C PRO A 211 7.34 -8.72 40.98
N THR A 212 8.48 -9.37 40.68
CA THR A 212 9.60 -8.81 39.90
C THR A 212 9.40 -9.04 38.39
N ILE A 213 9.66 -8.01 37.56
CA ILE A 213 9.64 -8.08 36.10
C ILE A 213 11.05 -7.80 35.57
N ASP A 214 11.64 -8.73 34.83
CA ASP A 214 12.96 -8.62 34.19
C ASP A 214 12.80 -8.30 32.70
N CYS A 215 12.57 -7.03 32.38
CA CYS A 215 12.40 -6.56 31.01
C CYS A 215 12.81 -5.09 30.91
N ASP A 216 13.84 -4.79 30.13
CA ASP A 216 14.36 -3.44 29.96
C ASP A 216 13.62 -2.66 28.87
N LEU A 217 13.07 -1.50 29.25
CA LEU A 217 12.29 -0.66 28.33
C LEU A 217 13.15 -0.07 27.20
N CYS A 218 14.41 0.27 27.46
CA CYS A 218 15.30 0.85 26.46
C CYS A 218 15.67 -0.20 25.40
N GLU A 219 15.94 -1.44 25.80
CA GLU A 219 16.16 -2.56 24.88
C GLU A 219 14.93 -2.82 24.01
N MET A 220 13.73 -2.82 24.60
CA MET A 220 12.48 -2.95 23.84
C MET A 220 12.29 -1.81 22.83
N LEU A 221 12.55 -0.57 23.23
CA LEU A 221 12.43 0.59 22.34
C LEU A 221 13.44 0.54 21.19
N ALA A 222 14.70 0.17 21.47
CA ALA A 222 15.72 -0.01 20.44
C ALA A 222 15.30 -1.08 19.41
N ALA A 223 14.76 -2.22 19.88
CA ALA A 223 14.25 -3.27 19.00
C ALA A 223 13.10 -2.76 18.11
N VAL A 224 12.14 -2.03 18.68
CA VAL A 224 11.06 -1.40 17.90
C VAL A 224 11.63 -0.42 16.87
N GLY A 225 12.65 0.36 17.22
CA GLY A 225 13.32 1.28 16.32
C GLY A 225 13.87 0.59 15.07
N VAL A 226 14.53 -0.56 15.25
CA VAL A 226 15.03 -1.38 14.13
C VAL A 226 13.90 -1.84 13.22
N LEU A 227 12.77 -2.28 13.79
CA LEU A 227 11.60 -2.73 13.01
C LEU A 227 10.97 -1.58 12.22
N VAL A 228 10.81 -0.41 12.84
CA VAL A 228 10.24 0.79 12.22
C VAL A 228 11.12 1.28 11.06
N GLN A 229 12.45 1.35 11.28
CA GLN A 229 13.40 1.73 10.24
C GLN A 229 13.48 0.69 9.12
N GLY A 230 13.35 -0.61 9.45
CA GLY A 230 13.27 -1.68 8.46
C GLY A 230 12.06 -1.53 7.56
N LEU A 231 10.87 -1.35 8.15
CA LEU A 231 9.63 -1.11 7.42
C LEU A 231 9.71 0.10 6.50
N ALA A 232 10.37 1.18 6.94
CA ALA A 232 10.58 2.37 6.12
C ALA A 232 11.32 2.09 4.80
N LYS A 233 12.15 1.05 4.77
CA LYS A 233 12.92 0.65 3.59
C LYS A 233 12.19 -0.36 2.69
N LYS A 234 10.99 -0.84 3.06
CA LYS A 234 10.26 -1.89 2.33
C LYS A 234 10.14 -1.59 0.83
N THR A 235 9.71 -0.39 0.47
CA THR A 235 9.55 0.01 -0.94
C THR A 235 10.87 -0.06 -1.71
N ALA A 236 11.99 0.32 -1.08
CA ALA A 236 13.31 0.24 -1.71
C ALA A 236 13.76 -1.22 -1.88
N VAL A 237 13.49 -2.08 -0.89
CA VAL A 237 13.77 -3.53 -0.95
C VAL A 237 12.96 -4.19 -2.06
N ASP A 238 11.67 -3.87 -2.18
CA ASP A 238 10.80 -4.44 -3.23
C ASP A 238 11.23 -3.99 -4.63
N ARG A 239 11.67 -2.72 -4.78
CA ARG A 239 12.28 -2.23 -6.04
C ARG A 239 13.55 -2.98 -6.39
N LEU A 240 14.43 -3.20 -5.41
CA LEU A 240 15.68 -3.93 -5.61
C LEU A 240 15.41 -5.37 -6.02
N LEU A 241 14.46 -6.05 -5.37
CA LEU A 241 14.04 -7.40 -5.73
C LEU A 241 13.53 -7.46 -7.17
N ASN A 242 12.69 -6.50 -7.57
CA ASN A 242 12.15 -6.40 -8.92
C ASN A 242 13.27 -6.16 -9.97
N ALA A 243 14.31 -5.38 -9.65
CA ALA A 243 15.47 -5.22 -10.53
C ALA A 243 16.25 -6.54 -10.73
N TYR A 244 16.44 -7.32 -9.66
CA TYR A 244 17.05 -8.65 -9.77
C TYR A 244 16.21 -9.61 -10.63
N GLU A 245 14.89 -9.53 -10.57
CA GLU A 245 13.99 -10.44 -11.29
C GLU A 245 13.77 -10.06 -12.75
N LYS A 246 13.64 -8.76 -13.05
CA LYS A 246 13.23 -8.30 -14.38
C LYS A 246 14.36 -7.73 -15.22
N SER A 247 15.46 -7.32 -14.62
CA SER A 247 16.59 -6.74 -15.36
C SER A 247 17.79 -7.68 -15.28
N ILE A 248 18.33 -7.88 -14.08
CA ILE A 248 19.60 -8.62 -13.91
C ILE A 248 19.46 -10.07 -14.38
N LEU A 249 18.40 -10.78 -13.95
CA LEU A 249 18.16 -12.14 -14.42
C LEU A 249 17.95 -12.20 -15.94
N GLN A 250 17.23 -11.22 -16.49
CA GLN A 250 16.97 -11.16 -17.92
C GLN A 250 18.27 -10.99 -18.72
N ASP A 251 19.20 -10.15 -18.25
CA ASP A 251 20.50 -9.96 -18.89
C ASP A 251 21.31 -11.26 -18.89
N PHE A 252 21.37 -11.99 -17.77
CA PHE A 252 22.02 -13.31 -17.72
C PHE A 252 21.40 -14.30 -18.71
N LEU A 253 20.06 -14.34 -18.82
CA LEU A 253 19.38 -15.24 -19.74
C LEU A 253 19.65 -14.87 -21.20
N HIS A 254 19.60 -13.58 -21.54
CA HIS A 254 19.90 -13.11 -22.89
C HIS A 254 21.37 -13.33 -23.27
N THR A 255 22.32 -13.23 -22.33
CA THR A 255 23.72 -13.55 -22.62
C THR A 255 23.88 -15.01 -23.06
N ILE A 256 23.19 -15.95 -22.40
CA ILE A 256 23.20 -17.37 -22.81
C ILE A 256 22.52 -17.57 -24.16
N GLU A 257 21.44 -16.81 -24.43
CA GLU A 257 20.68 -16.93 -25.69
C GLU A 257 21.45 -16.38 -26.90
N LEU A 258 22.22 -15.30 -26.70
CA LEU A 258 22.82 -14.52 -27.79
C LEU A 258 24.32 -14.79 -28.01
N THR A 259 24.96 -15.58 -27.16
CA THR A 259 26.40 -15.87 -27.24
C THR A 259 26.62 -17.37 -27.38
N ASP A 260 27.45 -17.77 -28.35
CA ASP A 260 27.83 -19.18 -28.49
C ASP A 260 28.61 -19.65 -27.24
N LEU A 261 28.30 -20.87 -26.76
CA LEU A 261 28.83 -21.38 -25.49
C LEU A 261 30.35 -21.58 -25.48
N ASP A 262 30.97 -21.69 -26.64
CA ASP A 262 32.42 -21.78 -26.84
C ASP A 262 33.13 -20.42 -26.73
N GLN A 263 32.40 -19.32 -26.91
CA GLN A 263 32.89 -17.95 -26.74
C GLN A 263 32.70 -17.42 -25.31
N LEU A 264 31.89 -18.10 -24.49
CA LEU A 264 31.61 -17.72 -23.12
C LEU A 264 32.62 -18.39 -22.16
N ASP A 265 33.24 -17.60 -21.27
CA ASP A 265 33.89 -18.19 -20.09
C ASP A 265 32.81 -18.74 -19.15
N GLN A 266 32.52 -20.02 -19.32
CA GLN A 266 31.44 -20.70 -18.60
C GLN A 266 31.67 -20.69 -17.08
N SER A 267 32.92 -20.79 -16.63
CA SER A 267 33.25 -20.81 -15.20
C SER A 267 33.01 -19.44 -14.56
N ALA A 268 33.53 -18.38 -15.19
CA ALA A 268 33.33 -17.02 -14.71
C ALA A 268 31.85 -16.61 -14.77
N PHE A 269 31.14 -17.00 -15.84
CA PHE A 269 29.72 -16.74 -15.99
C PHE A 269 28.88 -17.42 -14.90
N LEU A 270 29.09 -18.73 -14.67
CA LEU A 270 28.37 -19.48 -13.64
C LEU A 270 28.63 -18.90 -12.24
N ALA A 271 29.87 -18.51 -11.94
CA ALA A 271 30.22 -17.87 -10.68
C ALA A 271 29.49 -16.52 -10.50
N ALA A 272 29.47 -15.68 -11.54
CA ALA A 272 28.76 -14.40 -11.52
C ALA A 272 27.24 -14.58 -11.38
N PHE A 273 26.66 -15.55 -12.09
CA PHE A 273 25.26 -15.90 -11.98
C PHE A 273 24.92 -16.37 -10.57
N GLN A 274 25.69 -17.30 -10.00
CA GLN A 274 25.47 -17.81 -8.65
C GLN A 274 25.56 -16.69 -7.60
N ALA A 275 26.56 -15.82 -7.69
CA ALA A 275 26.70 -14.68 -6.79
C ALA A 275 25.47 -13.75 -6.87
N SER A 276 25.02 -13.43 -8.08
CA SER A 276 23.80 -12.64 -8.29
C SER A 276 22.56 -13.29 -7.69
N ARG A 277 22.39 -14.62 -7.84
CA ARG A 277 21.28 -15.38 -7.26
C ARG A 277 21.31 -15.39 -5.73
N LEU A 278 22.49 -15.45 -5.11
CA LEU A 278 22.65 -15.38 -3.66
C LEU A 278 22.29 -13.99 -3.11
N GLU A 279 22.74 -12.92 -3.75
CA GLU A 279 22.36 -11.56 -3.35
C GLU A 279 20.85 -11.33 -3.50
N ARG A 280 20.27 -11.76 -4.62
CA ARG A 280 18.80 -11.74 -4.80
C ARG A 280 18.10 -12.49 -3.68
N ARG A 281 18.63 -13.63 -3.21
CA ARG A 281 18.01 -14.42 -2.14
C ARG A 281 17.95 -13.64 -0.83
N LYS A 282 19.03 -12.97 -0.44
CA LYS A 282 19.07 -12.10 0.77
C LYS A 282 17.99 -11.01 0.69
N VAL A 283 17.89 -10.34 -0.46
CA VAL A 283 16.89 -9.28 -0.68
C VAL A 283 15.47 -9.85 -0.65
N LYS A 284 15.23 -11.03 -1.23
CA LYS A 284 13.93 -11.70 -1.16
C LYS A 284 13.53 -12.06 0.26
N ASP A 285 14.43 -12.66 1.03
CA ASP A 285 14.13 -13.07 2.41
C ASP A 285 13.83 -11.83 3.27
N LEU A 286 14.54 -10.72 3.05
CA LEU A 286 14.23 -9.43 3.67
C LEU A 286 12.86 -8.88 3.24
N SER A 287 12.52 -8.91 1.95
CA SER A 287 11.21 -8.47 1.44
C SER A 287 10.07 -9.27 2.07
N ILE A 288 10.22 -10.59 2.23
CA ILE A 288 9.25 -11.46 2.90
C ILE A 288 9.08 -11.02 4.36
N PHE A 289 10.18 -10.86 5.08
CA PHE A 289 10.13 -10.42 6.48
C PHE A 289 9.43 -9.06 6.63
N LEU A 290 9.79 -8.07 5.81
CA LEU A 290 9.20 -6.75 5.84
C LEU A 290 7.72 -6.75 5.42
N THR A 291 7.31 -7.67 4.55
CA THR A 291 5.91 -7.83 4.18
C THR A 291 5.10 -8.42 5.33
N ALA A 292 5.58 -9.49 5.96
CA ALA A 292 4.94 -10.07 7.14
C ALA A 292 4.85 -9.05 8.29
N LEU A 293 5.90 -8.26 8.50
CA LEU A 293 5.91 -7.18 9.49
C LEU A 293 4.90 -6.08 9.15
N ALA A 294 4.79 -5.66 7.89
CA ALA A 294 3.84 -4.64 7.47
C ALA A 294 2.37 -5.09 7.62
N GLU A 295 2.10 -6.39 7.44
CA GLU A 295 0.77 -6.98 7.61
C GLU A 295 0.38 -7.15 9.08
N SER A 296 1.35 -7.37 9.96
CA SER A 296 1.12 -7.68 11.38
C SER A 296 1.31 -6.50 12.32
N PHE A 297 2.04 -5.45 11.93
CA PHE A 297 2.41 -4.35 12.79
C PHE A 297 1.93 -2.99 12.26
N ASP A 298 0.83 -2.49 12.82
CA ASP A 298 0.36 -1.12 12.59
C ASP A 298 1.22 -0.12 13.37
N VAL A 299 2.33 0.29 12.74
CA VAL A 299 3.29 1.25 13.29
C VAL A 299 2.60 2.55 13.71
N LYS A 300 1.67 3.07 12.90
CA LYS A 300 1.03 4.36 13.20
C LYS A 300 0.18 4.25 14.45
N LYS A 301 -0.65 3.21 14.55
CA LYS A 301 -1.46 2.97 15.74
C LYS A 301 -0.60 2.77 16.98
N PHE A 302 0.46 1.96 16.87
CA PHE A 302 1.40 1.71 17.96
C PHE A 302 2.05 3.01 18.47
N LEU A 303 2.60 3.83 17.56
CA LEU A 303 3.25 5.08 17.92
C LEU A 303 2.27 6.11 18.47
N ASN A 304 1.05 6.19 17.93
CA ASN A 304 0.02 7.08 18.47
C ASN A 304 -0.37 6.71 19.90
N ILE A 305 -0.47 5.41 20.22
CA ILE A 305 -0.71 4.93 21.59
C ILE A 305 0.42 5.39 22.52
N LEU A 306 1.68 5.16 22.12
CA LEU A 306 2.83 5.62 22.91
C LEU A 306 2.85 7.14 23.07
N GLN A 307 2.54 7.88 22.01
CA GLN A 307 2.50 9.34 22.03
C GLN A 307 1.44 9.86 23.01
N SER A 308 0.25 9.24 23.01
CA SER A 308 -0.90 9.65 23.81
C SER A 308 -0.77 9.40 25.30
N ASN A 309 0.23 8.62 25.76
CA ASN A 309 0.39 8.29 27.16
C ASN A 309 0.90 9.52 27.96
N PRO A 310 0.08 10.08 28.88
CA PRO A 310 0.41 11.32 29.61
C PRO A 310 1.43 11.11 30.73
N SER A 311 1.71 9.86 31.12
CA SER A 311 2.58 9.53 32.26
C SER A 311 4.04 9.93 32.06
N TYR A 312 4.48 10.12 30.82
CA TYR A 312 5.83 10.61 30.51
C TYR A 312 6.05 12.10 30.90
N GLY A 313 5.02 12.79 31.40
CA GLY A 313 5.09 14.17 31.91
C GLY A 313 4.69 14.38 33.39
N ASN A 314 4.17 13.37 34.10
CA ASN A 314 3.49 13.58 35.39
C ASN A 314 4.34 13.26 36.63
N SER A 315 4.10 14.06 37.69
CA SER A 315 4.61 13.90 39.05
C SER A 315 3.91 12.77 39.82
N TYR A 316 4.56 12.26 40.87
CA TYR A 316 4.10 11.12 41.65
C TYR A 316 3.51 11.55 43.01
N SER A 317 2.34 10.99 43.33
CA SER A 317 1.74 10.99 44.68
C SER A 317 1.77 9.57 45.23
N PHE A 318 2.28 9.39 46.44
CA PHE A 318 2.45 8.10 47.07
C PHE A 318 1.10 7.48 47.37
N LYS A 319 0.98 6.22 46.94
CA LYS A 319 -0.14 5.34 47.23
C LYS A 319 0.19 4.24 48.21
N ASP A 320 1.45 4.11 48.68
CA ASP A 320 1.88 3.26 49.80
C ASP A 320 2.55 4.01 50.96
N LYS A 321 1.99 3.86 52.17
CA LYS A 321 2.37 4.57 53.40
C LYS A 321 3.76 4.17 53.89
N GLU A 322 4.09 2.89 53.85
CA GLU A 322 5.38 2.42 54.39
C GLU A 322 6.54 2.88 53.50
N THR A 323 6.29 2.93 52.20
CA THR A 323 7.21 3.47 51.19
C THR A 323 7.25 5.00 51.18
N ALA A 324 6.11 5.67 51.36
CA ALA A 324 6.04 7.13 51.53
C ALA A 324 6.91 7.62 52.70
N ASP A 325 6.73 7.02 53.88
CA ASP A 325 7.37 7.46 55.12
C ASP A 325 8.87 7.14 55.14
N LYS A 326 9.29 5.98 54.59
CA LYS A 326 10.72 5.67 54.41
C LYS A 326 11.40 6.58 53.40
N ILE A 327 10.75 6.87 52.27
CA ILE A 327 11.41 7.62 51.19
C ILE A 327 11.43 9.12 51.49
N SER A 328 10.37 9.69 52.05
CA SER A 328 10.37 11.11 52.43
C SER A 328 11.32 11.45 53.56
N SER A 329 11.57 10.53 54.51
CA SER A 329 12.55 10.74 55.59
C SER A 329 14.02 10.67 55.13
N LEU A 330 14.27 10.16 53.92
CA LEU A 330 15.60 10.03 53.32
C LEU A 330 15.91 11.10 52.28
N ILE A 331 14.92 11.87 51.85
CA ILE A 331 15.13 13.03 50.97
C ILE A 331 15.65 14.18 51.84
N ARG A 332 16.98 14.41 51.85
CA ARG A 332 17.57 15.67 52.33
C ARG A 332 17.27 16.77 51.30
N LYS A 333 16.88 17.96 51.80
CA LYS A 333 16.70 19.17 50.97
C LYS A 333 17.97 19.54 50.23
#